data_AF-A0AAD7RVD9-F1
#
_entry.id   AF-A0AAD7RVD9-F1
#
_cell.length_a   1.000
_cell.length_b   1.000
_cell.length_c   1.000
_cell.angle_alpha   90.00
_cell.angle_beta   90.00
_cell.angle_gamma   90.00
#
_symmetry.space_group_name_H-M   'P 1'
#
loop_
_entity.id
_entity.type
_entity.pdbx_description
1 polymer ?
#
loop_
_entity_poly.entity_id
_entity_poly.type
_entity_poly.pdbx_seq_one_letter_code
_entity_poly.pdbx_strand_id
1 'polypeptide(L)'
;MEFFFMPECIRGLVSSYFKDLQMCFALQDFTIGWQQLEVGIAMGWSISPILFVAAFEIILIGSRQMVRTGRKWKAQVEVDQAISRLQHLEVVGRVQAGQTGLGWGEAPQFWSKANRKEMVVSEVTKMEEERYKIKAVSQGRQGGCTTWEGIVSRLISWLDLWKIPQA
;
A
#
# COMPACT_ATOMS: atom_id res chain seq x y z
N MET A 1 -18.74 -10.83 -13.14
CA MET A 1 -17.87 -9.73 -13.62
C MET A 1 -17.95 -8.49 -12.72
N GLU A 2 -18.22 -8.62 -11.42
CA GLU A 2 -18.20 -7.47 -10.48
C GLU A 2 -16.87 -7.37 -9.71
N PHE A 3 -15.97 -8.33 -9.91
CA PHE A 3 -14.70 -8.41 -9.18
C PHE A 3 -13.63 -7.46 -9.72
N PHE A 4 -13.81 -6.91 -10.92
CA PHE A 4 -12.86 -6.02 -11.58
C PHE A 4 -13.56 -4.79 -12.14
N PHE A 5 -13.03 -3.61 -11.83
CA PHE A 5 -13.56 -2.33 -12.29
C PHE A 5 -13.14 -2.12 -13.76
N MET A 6 -13.98 -2.54 -14.70
CA MET A 6 -13.77 -2.38 -16.14
C MET A 6 -14.63 -1.24 -16.70
N PRO A 7 -14.10 -0.34 -17.54
CA PRO A 7 -14.88 0.74 -18.15
C PRO A 7 -16.13 0.21 -18.88
N GLU A 8 -17.26 0.87 -18.66
CA GLU A 8 -18.57 0.44 -19.15
C GLU A 8 -18.64 0.26 -20.67
N CYS A 9 -17.91 1.08 -21.43
CA CYS A 9 -17.81 0.97 -22.88
C CYS A 9 -17.20 -0.37 -23.34
N ILE A 10 -16.15 -0.84 -22.66
CA ILE A 10 -15.48 -2.11 -22.99
C ILE A 10 -16.39 -3.27 -22.59
N ARG A 11 -17.11 -3.14 -21.47
CA ARG A 11 -18.07 -4.16 -21.01
C ARG A 11 -19.22 -4.32 -22.01
N GLY A 12 -19.73 -3.21 -22.53
CA GLY A 12 -20.74 -3.20 -23.59
C GLY A 12 -20.24 -3.87 -24.87
N LEU A 13 -19.03 -3.53 -25.32
CA LEU A 13 -18.44 -4.06 -26.56
C LEU A 13 -18.17 -5.57 -26.48
N VAL A 14 -17.61 -6.03 -25.37
CA VAL A 14 -17.39 -7.47 -25.13
C VAL A 14 -18.72 -8.19 -25.04
N SER A 15 -19.70 -7.62 -24.32
CA SER A 15 -21.03 -8.23 -24.21
C SER A 15 -21.76 -8.30 -25.54
N SER A 16 -21.66 -7.29 -26.42
CA SER A 16 -22.27 -7.33 -27.75
C SER A 16 -21.59 -8.35 -28.66
N TYR A 17 -20.26 -8.50 -28.56
CA TYR A 17 -19.52 -9.45 -29.38
C TYR A 17 -19.89 -10.91 -29.08
N PHE A 18 -20.10 -11.25 -27.80
CA PHE A 18 -20.42 -12.62 -27.40
C PHE A 18 -21.92 -12.96 -27.38
N LYS A 19 -22.82 -11.97 -27.53
CA LYS A 19 -24.28 -12.19 -27.44
C LYS A 19 -24.87 -12.90 -28.66
N ASP A 20 -24.34 -12.64 -29.86
CA ASP A 20 -24.91 -13.12 -31.12
C ASP A 20 -23.94 -14.04 -31.88
N LEU A 21 -23.13 -14.81 -31.15
CA LEU A 21 -22.18 -15.72 -31.79
C LEU A 21 -22.92 -16.96 -32.33
N GLN A 22 -23.27 -16.91 -33.60
CA GLN A 22 -23.87 -18.04 -34.31
C GLN A 22 -22.79 -18.88 -35.00
N MET A 23 -22.87 -20.19 -34.83
CA MET A 23 -21.96 -21.14 -35.45
C MET A 23 -22.76 -22.10 -36.33
N CYS A 24 -22.20 -22.43 -37.49
CA CYS A 24 -22.76 -23.34 -38.46
C CYS A 24 -21.66 -24.33 -38.84
N PHE A 25 -21.93 -25.63 -38.71
CA PHE A 25 -20.97 -26.66 -39.09
C PHE A 25 -21.38 -27.24 -40.44
N ALA A 26 -20.46 -27.23 -41.40
CA ALA A 26 -20.61 -27.90 -42.67
C ALA A 26 -19.79 -29.19 -42.64
N LEU A 27 -20.48 -30.34 -42.61
CA LEU A 27 -19.88 -31.64 -42.89
C LEU A 27 -20.14 -31.98 -44.37
N GLN A 28 -19.35 -32.90 -44.95
CA GLN A 28 -19.39 -33.21 -46.40
C GLN A 28 -20.81 -33.46 -46.95
N ASP A 29 -21.69 -34.05 -46.12
CA ASP A 29 -23.04 -34.46 -46.55
C ASP A 29 -24.18 -33.73 -45.82
N PHE A 30 -23.87 -32.84 -44.86
CA PHE A 30 -24.90 -32.12 -44.09
C PHE A 30 -24.38 -30.80 -43.51
N THR A 31 -25.10 -29.71 -43.78
CA THR A 31 -24.92 -28.42 -43.10
C THR A 31 -25.95 -28.30 -41.98
N ILE A 32 -25.48 -28.16 -40.74
CA ILE A 32 -26.35 -27.90 -39.60
C ILE A 32 -26.88 -26.46 -39.70
N GLY A 33 -28.09 -26.16 -39.23
CA GLY A 33 -28.57 -24.78 -39.15
C GLY A 33 -27.73 -23.92 -38.19
N TRP A 34 -27.84 -22.59 -38.30
CA TRP A 34 -27.19 -21.65 -37.37
C TRP A 34 -27.60 -21.95 -35.93
N GLN A 35 -26.63 -22.28 -35.08
CA GLN A 35 -26.84 -22.51 -33.66
C GLN A 35 -26.17 -21.40 -32.85
N GLN A 36 -26.87 -20.91 -31.83
CA GLN A 36 -26.35 -19.90 -30.90
C GLN A 36 -25.41 -20.56 -29.90
N LEU A 37 -24.20 -20.01 -29.74
CA LEU A 37 -23.21 -20.53 -28.80
C LEU A 37 -23.43 -19.93 -27.41
N GLU A 38 -24.10 -20.66 -26.51
CA GLU A 38 -24.46 -20.15 -25.18
C GLU A 38 -23.25 -20.02 -24.22
N VAL A 39 -22.24 -20.91 -24.32
CA VAL A 39 -21.05 -20.89 -23.46
C VAL A 39 -19.85 -21.48 -24.20
N GLY A 40 -18.79 -20.70 -24.39
CA GLY A 40 -17.51 -21.19 -24.87
C GLY A 40 -16.82 -20.25 -25.86
N ILE A 41 -15.50 -20.30 -25.89
CA ILE A 41 -14.70 -19.63 -26.91
C ILE A 41 -14.58 -20.61 -28.09
N ALA A 42 -15.11 -20.24 -29.27
CA ALA A 42 -15.01 -21.08 -30.46
C ALA A 42 -13.53 -21.34 -30.80
N MET A 43 -13.12 -22.61 -30.69
CA MET A 43 -11.78 -23.08 -31.05
C MET A 43 -11.64 -23.01 -32.58
N GLY A 44 -10.91 -22.01 -33.08
CA GLY A 44 -10.67 -21.83 -34.53
C GLY A 44 -10.86 -20.42 -35.07
N TRP A 45 -11.31 -19.46 -34.26
CA TRP A 45 -11.40 -18.05 -34.67
C TRP A 45 -10.15 -17.27 -34.26
N SER A 46 -9.55 -16.53 -35.20
CA SER A 46 -8.29 -15.78 -34.98
C SER A 46 -8.41 -14.67 -33.93
N ILE A 47 -9.63 -14.23 -33.63
CA ILE A 47 -9.93 -13.19 -32.64
C ILE A 47 -9.93 -13.75 -31.21
N SER A 48 -10.18 -15.06 -31.04
CA SER A 48 -10.25 -15.71 -29.72
C SER A 48 -8.93 -15.61 -28.93
N PRO A 49 -7.76 -15.95 -29.51
CA PRO A 49 -6.49 -15.79 -28.81
C PRO A 49 -6.20 -14.33 -28.44
N ILE A 50 -6.58 -13.37 -29.29
CA ILE A 50 -6.34 -11.94 -29.05
C ILE A 50 -7.21 -11.44 -27.88
N LEU A 51 -8.50 -11.78 -27.87
CA LEU A 51 -9.41 -11.46 -26.77
C LEU A 51 -8.97 -12.12 -25.46
N PHE A 52 -8.51 -13.37 -25.52
CA PHE A 52 -8.02 -14.09 -24.37
C PHE A 52 -6.75 -13.44 -23.79
N VAL A 53 -5.77 -13.12 -24.64
CA VAL A 53 -4.53 -12.43 -24.22
C VAL A 53 -4.84 -11.04 -23.67
N ALA A 54 -5.70 -10.26 -24.32
CA ALA A 54 -6.10 -8.93 -23.84
C ALA A 54 -6.82 -9.00 -22.48
N ALA A 55 -7.73 -9.96 -22.30
CA ALA A 55 -8.40 -10.18 -21.02
C ALA A 55 -7.39 -10.59 -19.93
N PHE A 56 -6.47 -11.50 -20.24
CA PHE A 56 -5.41 -11.93 -19.30
C PHE A 56 -4.44 -10.81 -18.97
N GLU A 57 -4.05 -9.97 -19.93
CA GLU A 57 -3.20 -8.81 -19.68
C GLU A 57 -3.88 -7.81 -18.74
N ILE A 58 -5.17 -7.53 -18.93
CA ILE A 58 -5.94 -6.65 -18.03
C ILE A 58 -5.98 -7.24 -16.62
N ILE A 59 -6.17 -8.57 -16.48
CA ILE A 59 -6.13 -9.26 -15.18
C ILE A 59 -4.73 -9.12 -14.53
N LEU A 60 -3.66 -9.32 -15.30
CA LEU A 60 -2.28 -9.20 -14.82
C LEU A 60 -1.92 -7.75 -14.45
N ILE A 61 -2.39 -6.75 -15.19
CA ILE A 61 -2.19 -5.33 -14.89
C ILE A 61 -2.98 -4.95 -13.63
N GLY A 62 -4.21 -5.43 -13.47
CA GLY A 62 -5.00 -5.26 -12.25
C GLY A 62 -4.30 -5.86 -11.02
N SER A 63 -3.67 -7.02 -11.18
CA SER A 63 -2.86 -7.64 -10.10
C SER A 63 -1.57 -6.88 -9.77
N ARG A 64 -1.10 -5.99 -10.66
CA ARG A 64 0.14 -5.21 -10.51
C ARG A 64 -0.03 -3.87 -9.80
N GLN A 65 -1.20 -3.53 -9.24
CA GLN A 65 -1.36 -2.35 -8.38
C GLN A 65 -0.62 -2.43 -7.02
N MET A 66 0.52 -3.10 -6.97
CA MET A 66 1.50 -2.92 -5.92
C MET A 66 2.46 -1.83 -6.39
N VAL A 67 2.52 -0.73 -5.63
CA VAL A 67 3.53 0.32 -5.85
C VAL A 67 4.90 -0.34 -5.81
N ARG A 68 5.64 -0.30 -6.92
CA ARG A 68 6.98 -0.89 -7.02
C ARG A 68 7.94 -0.06 -6.16
N THR A 69 8.08 -0.43 -4.90
CA THR A 69 9.07 0.12 -3.98
C THR A 69 10.39 -0.67 -4.06
N GLY A 70 11.52 -0.08 -3.65
CA GLY A 70 12.83 -0.74 -3.68
C GLY A 70 12.95 -1.95 -2.74
N ARG A 71 14.08 -2.68 -2.77
CA ARG A 71 14.28 -3.92 -2.01
C ARG A 71 14.13 -3.76 -0.48
N LYS A 72 14.49 -2.59 0.06
CA LYS A 72 14.53 -2.34 1.50
C LYS A 72 13.21 -1.86 2.08
N TRP A 73 12.32 -1.31 1.27
CA TRP A 73 11.10 -0.67 1.75
C TRP A 73 9.90 -1.24 1.01
N LYS A 74 8.86 -1.65 1.75
CA LYS A 74 7.61 -2.15 1.19
C LYS A 74 6.50 -1.18 1.61
N ALA A 75 6.16 -0.24 0.74
CA ALA A 75 5.26 0.87 1.08
C ALA A 75 3.88 0.37 1.58
N GLN A 76 3.30 -0.64 0.93
CA GLN A 76 2.00 -1.20 1.35
C GLN A 76 2.06 -1.75 2.78
N VAL A 77 3.10 -2.51 3.11
CA VAL A 77 3.24 -3.12 4.45
C VAL A 77 3.39 -2.06 5.54
N GLU A 78 4.17 -1.02 5.30
CA GLU A 78 4.35 0.06 6.29
C GLU A 78 3.08 0.90 6.47
N VAL A 79 2.35 1.14 5.37
CA VAL A 79 1.04 1.82 5.42
C VAL A 79 0.04 0.98 6.22
N ASP A 80 -0.05 -0.32 5.96
CA ASP A 80 -0.97 -1.22 6.67
C ASP A 80 -0.63 -1.31 8.17
N GLN A 81 0.66 -1.36 8.51
CA GLN A 81 1.12 -1.34 9.89
C GLN A 81 0.75 -0.03 10.60
N ALA A 82 0.95 1.12 9.95
CA ALA A 82 0.58 2.42 10.49
C ALA A 82 -0.94 2.54 10.69
N ILE A 83 -1.75 2.09 9.71
CA ILE A 83 -3.21 2.08 9.82
C ILE A 83 -3.65 1.21 11.01
N SER A 84 -3.10 0.00 11.16
CA SER A 84 -3.44 -0.89 12.27
C SER A 84 -3.09 -0.26 13.62
N ARG A 85 -1.94 0.42 13.73
CA ARG A 85 -1.54 1.12 14.95
C ARG A 85 -2.47 2.30 15.27
N LEU A 86 -2.87 3.08 14.27
CA LEU A 86 -3.81 4.19 14.45
C LEU A 86 -5.20 3.73 14.89
N GLN A 87 -5.70 2.62 14.31
CA GLN A 87 -6.95 2.00 14.74
C GLN A 87 -6.86 1.50 16.18
N HIS A 88 -5.74 0.88 16.55
CA HIS A 88 -5.50 0.45 17.92
C HIS A 88 -5.45 1.66 18.89
N LEU A 89 -4.79 2.75 18.51
CA LEU A 89 -4.75 3.99 19.31
C LEU A 89 -6.14 4.61 19.49
N GLU A 90 -7.01 4.51 18.49
CA GLU A 90 -8.41 4.95 18.62
C GLU A 90 -9.18 4.13 19.67
N VAL A 91 -8.97 2.80 19.72
CA VAL A 91 -9.59 1.93 20.74
C VAL A 91 -9.05 2.21 22.14
N VAL A 92 -7.73 2.36 22.27
CA VAL A 92 -7.08 2.69 23.54
C VAL A 92 -7.50 4.08 24.03
N GLY A 93 -7.79 4.98 23.10
CA GLY A 93 -8.15 6.35 23.40
C GLY A 93 -7.00 7.09 24.07
N ARG A 94 -7.32 7.99 25.02
CA ARG A 94 -6.34 8.87 25.64
C ARG A 94 -5.65 8.16 26.81
N VAL A 95 -4.35 7.89 26.66
CA VAL A 95 -3.51 7.34 27.73
C VAL A 95 -2.92 8.47 28.57
N GLN A 96 -2.75 8.24 29.87
CA GLN A 96 -1.99 9.14 30.74
C GLN A 96 -0.50 9.13 30.34
N ALA A 97 0.03 10.31 30.00
CA ALA A 97 1.47 10.50 29.82
C ALA A 97 2.08 11.11 31.10
N GLY A 98 2.98 10.36 31.74
CA GLY A 98 3.68 10.80 32.96
C GLY A 98 2.77 10.97 34.19
N GLN A 99 3.19 11.83 35.12
CA GLN A 99 2.44 12.13 36.36
C GLN A 99 1.41 13.28 36.20
N THR A 100 1.21 13.74 34.97
CA THR A 100 0.41 14.94 34.66
C THR A 100 -1.10 14.72 34.82
N GLY A 101 -1.57 13.47 34.95
CA GLY A 101 -2.99 13.13 35.08
C GLY A 101 -3.71 12.96 33.74
N LEU A 102 -4.93 12.43 33.80
CA LEU A 102 -5.77 12.15 32.63
C LEU A 102 -6.27 13.47 32.01
N GLY A 103 -6.07 13.66 30.70
CA GLY A 103 -6.62 14.80 29.97
C GLY A 103 -5.67 15.97 29.71
N TRP A 104 -4.45 15.92 30.25
CA TRP A 104 -3.42 16.91 29.98
C TRP A 104 -2.64 16.60 28.69
N GLY A 105 -2.32 17.64 27.92
CA GLY A 105 -1.64 17.55 26.63
C GLY A 105 -2.54 17.81 25.42
N GLU A 106 -1.99 17.68 24.21
CA GLU A 106 -2.76 17.81 22.98
C GLU A 106 -3.84 16.72 22.90
N ALA A 107 -4.99 17.07 22.32
CA ALA A 107 -6.05 16.10 22.09
C ALA A 107 -5.59 15.14 20.99
N PRO A 108 -5.62 13.81 21.23
CA PRO A 108 -5.26 12.86 20.18
C PRO A 108 -6.24 13.02 19.02
N GLN A 109 -5.69 13.08 17.81
CA GLN A 109 -6.51 13.13 16.61
C GLN A 109 -6.97 11.70 16.28
N PHE A 110 -8.28 11.49 16.26
CA PHE A 110 -8.86 10.17 16.05
C PHE A 110 -8.84 9.78 14.57
N TRP A 111 -8.53 8.51 14.30
CA TRP A 111 -8.51 7.93 12.95
C TRP A 111 -9.83 8.16 12.19
N SER A 112 -10.98 8.03 12.86
CA SER A 112 -12.30 8.25 12.27
C SER A 112 -12.58 9.69 11.81
N LYS A 113 -11.91 10.69 12.39
CA LYS A 113 -12.24 12.13 12.20
C LYS A 113 -11.17 12.93 11.45
N ALA A 114 -10.03 12.32 11.13
CA ALA A 114 -8.87 13.01 10.57
C ALA A 114 -8.74 12.88 9.05
N ASN A 115 -7.87 13.71 8.48
CA ASN A 115 -7.36 13.48 7.13
C ASN A 115 -6.44 12.26 7.12
N ARG A 116 -6.97 11.13 6.66
CA ARG A 116 -6.30 9.82 6.72
C ARG A 116 -4.92 9.80 6.07
N LYS A 117 -4.72 10.56 4.99
CA LYS A 117 -3.44 10.57 4.26
C LYS A 117 -2.33 11.18 5.11
N GLU A 118 -2.56 12.37 5.63
CA GLU A 118 -1.57 13.10 6.46
C GLU A 118 -1.25 12.33 7.74
N MET A 119 -2.28 11.77 8.38
CA MET A 119 -2.11 10.98 9.60
C MET A 119 -1.31 9.69 9.40
N VAL A 120 -1.53 8.98 8.29
CA VAL A 120 -0.73 7.78 7.96
C VAL A 120 0.72 8.19 7.69
N VAL A 121 0.95 9.28 6.95
CA VAL A 121 2.30 9.75 6.64
C VAL A 121 3.05 10.16 7.91
N SER A 122 2.41 10.88 8.83
CA SER A 122 3.03 11.25 10.10
C SER A 122 3.31 10.04 10.98
N GLU A 123 2.40 9.07 11.04
CA GLU A 123 2.59 7.85 11.83
C GLU A 123 3.71 6.97 11.25
N VAL A 124 3.80 6.81 9.93
CA VAL A 124 4.92 6.09 9.28
C VAL A 124 6.26 6.76 9.61
N THR A 125 6.30 8.09 9.56
CA THR A 125 7.52 8.87 9.90
C THR A 125 7.92 8.61 11.36
N LYS A 126 6.95 8.65 12.27
CA LYS A 126 7.16 8.38 13.70
C LYS A 126 7.61 6.94 13.97
N MET A 127 7.00 5.95 13.30
CA MET A 127 7.41 4.54 13.41
C MET A 127 8.86 4.34 12.97
N GLU A 128 9.28 5.04 11.91
CA GLU A 128 10.65 4.96 11.44
C GLU A 128 11.63 5.64 12.41
N GLU A 129 11.27 6.79 13.00
CA GLU A 129 12.04 7.43 14.08
C GLU A 129 12.19 6.52 15.31
N GLU A 130 11.12 5.84 15.71
CA GLU A 130 11.15 4.87 16.80
C GLU A 130 12.11 3.71 16.47
N ARG A 131 12.08 3.19 15.24
CA ARG A 131 13.03 2.17 14.79
C ARG A 131 14.48 2.67 14.84
N TYR A 132 14.73 3.91 14.41
CA TYR A 132 16.06 4.51 14.52
C TYR A 132 16.50 4.66 15.97
N LYS A 133 15.61 5.12 16.87
CA LYS A 133 15.89 5.24 18.30
C LYS A 133 16.18 3.88 18.94
N ILE A 134 15.36 2.86 18.66
CA ILE A 134 15.58 1.49 19.16
C ILE A 134 16.92 0.94 18.64
N LYS A 135 17.25 1.21 17.37
CA LYS A 135 18.54 0.80 16.79
C LYS A 135 19.72 1.54 17.43
N ALA A 136 19.57 2.82 17.73
CA ALA A 136 20.60 3.59 18.43
C ALA A 136 20.81 3.04 19.86
N VAL A 137 19.72 2.79 20.60
CA VAL A 137 19.78 2.26 21.97
C VAL A 137 20.34 0.83 22.02
N SER A 138 20.05 -0.01 21.02
CA SER A 138 20.55 -1.40 20.99
C SER A 138 22.05 -1.51 20.64
N GLN A 139 22.70 -0.43 20.23
CA GLN A 139 24.15 -0.43 19.99
C GLN A 139 24.90 -0.15 21.29
N GLY A 140 25.66 -1.13 21.82
CA GLY A 140 26.36 -0.98 23.11
C GLY A 140 27.26 0.25 23.21
N ARG A 141 28.46 0.21 22.60
CA ARG A 141 29.41 1.36 22.65
C ARG A 141 28.98 2.56 21.81
N GLN A 142 28.32 2.34 20.67
CA GLN A 142 27.94 3.42 19.73
C GLN A 142 26.64 4.12 20.14
N GLY A 143 25.75 3.44 20.87
CA GLY A 143 24.52 4.01 21.43
C GLY A 143 24.70 4.75 22.74
N GLY A 144 25.94 4.85 23.26
CA GLY A 144 26.24 5.60 24.49
C GLY A 144 25.85 7.09 24.43
N CYS A 145 25.67 7.65 23.23
CA CYS A 145 25.11 8.99 23.04
C CYS A 145 23.63 9.12 23.46
N THR A 146 22.92 8.01 23.71
CA THR A 146 21.50 8.02 24.10
C THR A 146 21.29 8.08 25.61
N THR A 147 22.21 7.53 26.41
CA THR A 147 22.05 7.40 27.87
C THR A 147 22.61 8.58 28.67
N TRP A 148 23.38 9.47 28.02
CA TRP A 148 24.10 10.59 28.68
C TRP A 148 25.02 10.16 29.85
N GLU A 149 25.32 8.87 29.98
CA GLU A 149 26.17 8.31 31.03
C GLU A 149 27.65 8.62 30.77
N GLY A 150 28.36 9.15 31.78
CA GLY A 150 29.79 9.45 31.70
C GLY A 150 30.15 10.79 31.05
N ILE A 151 29.18 11.68 30.83
CA ILE A 151 29.46 13.03 30.33
C ILE A 151 30.11 13.85 31.44
N VAL A 152 31.36 14.25 31.19
CA VAL A 152 32.07 15.19 32.04
C VAL A 152 31.38 16.54 31.90
N SER A 153 30.85 17.07 33.01
CA SER A 153 30.29 18.42 33.09
C SER A 153 31.39 19.46 32.84
N ARG A 154 31.73 19.69 31.57
CA ARG A 154 32.64 20.77 31.18
C ARG A 154 31.81 22.02 30.97
N LEU A 155 32.10 23.06 31.73
CA LEU A 155 31.64 24.42 31.41
C LEU A 155 32.35 24.83 30.12
N ILE A 156 31.62 24.78 29.00
CA ILE A 156 32.11 25.26 27.71
C ILE A 156 32.16 26.80 27.81
N SER A 157 33.35 27.36 27.77
CA SER A 157 33.51 28.81 27.73
C SER A 157 33.26 29.33 26.33
N TRP A 158 32.93 30.63 26.21
CA TRP A 158 32.74 31.27 24.90
C TRP A 158 33.95 31.10 23.97
N LEU A 159 35.17 31.07 24.55
CA LEU A 159 36.43 30.85 23.87
C LEU A 159 36.56 29.44 23.25
N ASP A 160 35.88 28.44 23.81
CA ASP A 160 35.92 27.07 23.29
C ASP A 160 35.00 26.89 22.08
N LEU A 161 33.87 27.62 22.03
CA LEU A 161 32.97 27.62 20.88
C LEU A 161 33.62 28.21 19.62
N TRP A 162 34.39 29.29 19.77
CA TRP A 162 35.11 29.92 18.65
C TRP A 162 36.28 29.09 18.11
N LYS A 163 36.74 28.07 18.85
CA LYS A 163 37.78 27.14 18.41
C LYS A 163 37.23 25.94 17.63
N ILE A 164 35.92 25.79 17.53
CA ILE A 164 35.31 24.71 16.75
C ILE A 164 35.56 25.04 15.26
N PRO A 165 36.29 24.17 14.53
CA PRO A 165 36.56 24.40 13.12
C PRO A 165 35.24 24.50 12.36
N GLN A 166 35.06 25.60 11.63
CA GLN A 166 33.94 25.75 10.71
C GLN A 166 34.16 24.75 9.58
N ALA A 167 33.25 23.78 9.46
CA ALA A 167 33.24 22.78 8.40
C ALA A 167 32.75 23.39 7.07
#